data_AF-A0A937EYT5-F1
#
_entry.id   AF-A0A937EYT5-F1
#
_cell.length_a   1.000
_cell.length_b   1.000
_cell.length_c   1.000
_cell.angle_alpha   90.00
_cell.angle_beta   90.00
_cell.angle_gamma   90.00
#
_symmetry.space_group_name_H-M   'P 1'
#
loop_
_entity.id
_entity.type
_entity.pdbx_description
1 polymer ?
#
loop_
_entity_poly.entity_id
_entity_poly.type
_entity_poly.pdbx_seq_one_letter_code
_entity_poly.pdbx_strand_id
1 'polypeptide(L)'
;MLSQPNPLALQQPVVGHLVQELRQVLGLTQKKFAAQLGVTFPTLNRWENGHATPSPLALKQIETLLNQLSESSDPVLREHSQAI
;
A
#
# COMPACT_ATOMS: atom_id res chain seq x y z
N MET A 1 -25.01 -4.06 -13.94
CA MET A 1 -24.01 -3.28 -13.17
C MET A 1 -23.07 -4.26 -12.50
N LEU A 2 -22.02 -4.68 -13.20
CA LEU A 2 -21.00 -5.57 -12.62
C LEU A 2 -20.16 -4.72 -11.67
N SER A 3 -20.40 -4.84 -10.36
CA SER A 3 -19.44 -4.37 -9.36
C SER A 3 -18.15 -5.15 -9.60
N GLN A 4 -17.15 -4.47 -10.15
CA GLN A 4 -15.80 -5.01 -10.22
C GLN A 4 -15.42 -5.48 -8.80
N PRO A 5 -14.84 -6.68 -8.62
CA PRO A 5 -14.34 -7.10 -7.32
C PRO A 5 -13.33 -6.05 -6.87
N ASN A 6 -13.50 -5.54 -5.64
CA ASN A 6 -12.55 -4.61 -5.04
C ASN A 6 -11.16 -5.28 -5.07
N PRO A 7 -10.19 -4.78 -5.86
CA PRO A 7 -8.88 -5.43 -6.02
C PRO A 7 -8.10 -5.50 -4.70
N LEU A 8 -8.55 -4.76 -3.68
CA LEU A 8 -7.99 -4.75 -2.33
C LEU A 8 -8.82 -5.51 -1.30
N ALA A 9 -9.71 -6.43 -1.70
CA ALA A 9 -10.36 -7.38 -0.79
C ALA A 9 -9.39 -8.42 -0.16
N LEU A 10 -8.10 -8.08 -0.12
CA LEU A 10 -7.03 -8.87 0.43
C LEU A 10 -7.16 -8.87 1.96
N GLN A 11 -7.23 -10.08 2.53
CA GLN A 11 -7.20 -10.26 3.97
C GLN A 11 -5.76 -10.28 4.49
N GLN A 12 -5.60 -10.22 5.81
CA GLN A 12 -4.29 -10.41 6.42
C GLN A 12 -3.79 -11.85 6.23
N PRO A 13 -2.46 -12.05 6.10
CA PRO A 13 -1.40 -11.03 6.15
C PRO A 13 -1.09 -10.36 4.81
N VAL A 14 -1.77 -10.75 3.72
CA VAL A 14 -1.43 -10.35 2.35
C VAL A 14 -1.47 -8.84 2.16
N VAL A 15 -2.53 -8.18 2.67
CA VAL A 15 -2.63 -6.71 2.57
C VAL A 15 -1.56 -6.00 3.39
N GLY A 16 -1.15 -6.56 4.53
CA GLY A 16 -0.04 -6.06 5.35
C GLY A 16 1.29 -6.07 4.61
N HIS A 17 1.60 -7.16 3.90
CA HIS A 17 2.80 -7.25 3.08
C HIS A 17 2.78 -6.24 1.92
N LEU A 18 1.65 -6.09 1.23
CA LEU A 18 1.50 -5.10 0.16
C LEU A 18 1.77 -3.67 0.67
N VAL A 19 1.23 -3.32 1.85
CA VAL A 19 1.47 -2.03 2.50
C VAL A 19 2.95 -1.84 2.82
N GLN A 20 3.62 -2.88 3.30
CA GLN A 20 5.05 -2.86 3.61
C GLN A 20 5.91 -2.68 2.35
N GLU A 21 5.62 -3.41 1.28
CA GLU A 21 6.33 -3.32 0.00
C GLU A 21 6.19 -1.92 -0.61
N LEU A 22 4.97 -1.40 -0.67
CA LEU A 22 4.69 -0.05 -1.16
C LEU A 22 5.50 1.00 -0.38
N ARG A 23 5.56 0.87 0.94
CA ARG A 23 6.38 1.75 1.79
C ARG A 23 7.87 1.65 1.46
N GLN A 24 8.38 0.44 1.26
CA GLN A 24 9.79 0.20 0.95
C GLN A 24 10.17 0.77 -0.41
N VAL A 25 9.32 0.59 -1.41
CA VAL A 25 9.48 1.17 -2.76
C VAL A 25 9.59 2.70 -2.69
N LEU A 26 8.81 3.33 -1.80
CA LEU A 26 8.86 4.78 -1.58
C LEU A 26 10.04 5.24 -0.71
N GLY A 27 10.84 4.32 -0.15
CA GLY A 27 11.95 4.64 0.75
C GLY A 27 11.51 5.29 2.07
N LEU A 28 10.25 5.07 2.49
CA LEU A 28 9.67 5.73 3.65
C LEU A 28 9.79 4.91 4.94
N THR A 29 9.98 5.61 6.06
CA THR A 29 9.81 5.00 7.37
C THR A 29 8.33 4.75 7.64
N GLN A 30 8.00 3.78 8.50
CA GLN A 30 6.61 3.53 8.91
C GLN A 30 5.92 4.80 9.43
N LYS A 31 6.63 5.66 10.17
CA LYS A 31 6.06 6.94 10.65
C LYS A 31 5.69 7.88 9.50
N LYS A 32 6.58 8.07 8.53
CA LYS A 32 6.32 8.94 7.37
C LYS A 32 5.19 8.39 6.51
N PHE A 33 5.19 7.09 6.28
CA PHE A 33 4.15 6.44 5.48
C PHE A 33 2.78 6.45 6.17
N ALA A 34 2.74 6.24 7.49
CA ALA A 34 1.51 6.37 8.26
C ALA A 34 0.93 7.79 8.15
N ALA A 35 1.77 8.82 8.29
CA ALA A 35 1.34 10.20 8.12
C ALA A 35 0.79 10.47 6.71
N GLN A 36 1.42 9.92 5.67
CA GLN A 36 0.94 10.02 4.29
C GLN A 36 -0.40 9.34 4.05
N LEU A 37 -0.64 8.19 4.69
CA LEU A 37 -1.92 7.46 4.65
C LEU A 37 -2.98 8.03 5.61
N GLY A 38 -2.66 9.09 6.37
CA GLY A 38 -3.57 9.67 7.35
C GLY A 38 -3.86 8.77 8.55
N VAL A 39 -2.96 7.86 8.89
CA VAL A 39 -3.08 6.95 10.04
C VAL A 39 -1.92 7.10 11.02
N THR A 40 -2.07 6.53 12.21
CA THR A 40 -1.00 6.55 13.21
C THR A 40 0.03 5.44 12.93
N PHE A 41 1.27 5.66 13.39
CA PHE A 41 2.32 4.64 13.31
C PHE A 41 1.91 3.28 13.89
N PRO A 42 1.29 3.18 15.09
CA PRO A 42 0.87 1.89 15.63
C PRO A 42 -0.14 1.17 14.74
N THR A 43 -1.05 1.91 14.10
CA THR A 43 -2.02 1.36 13.15
C THR A 43 -1.31 0.73 11.96
N LEU A 44 -0.40 1.47 11.32
CA LEU A 44 0.39 0.95 10.20
C LEU A 44 1.22 -0.27 10.61
N ASN A 45 1.89 -0.21 11.77
CA ASN A 45 2.69 -1.31 12.28
C ASN A 45 1.86 -2.59 12.48
N ARG A 46 0.62 -2.48 12.97
CA ARG A 46 -0.27 -3.64 13.09
C ARG A 46 -0.69 -4.19 11.72
N TRP A 47 -0.83 -3.36 10.70
CA TRP A 47 -1.11 -3.82 9.35
C TRP A 47 0.09 -4.58 8.77
N GLU A 48 1.28 -3.98 8.78
CA GLU A 48 2.49 -4.61 8.21
C GLU A 48 2.84 -5.94 8.89
N ASN A 49 2.51 -6.10 10.18
CA ASN A 49 2.78 -7.33 10.93
C ASN A 49 1.59 -8.32 10.97
N GLY A 50 0.57 -8.18 10.12
CA GLY A 50 -0.53 -9.16 10.06
C GLY A 50 -1.58 -9.05 11.18
N HIS A 51 -1.41 -8.13 12.14
CA HIS A 51 -2.23 -8.04 13.35
C HIS A 51 -3.57 -7.31 13.18
N ALA A 52 -3.78 -6.60 12.07
CA ALA A 52 -5.05 -5.95 11.72
C ALA A 52 -5.18 -5.71 10.21
N THR A 53 -6.39 -5.82 9.67
CA THR A 53 -6.69 -5.43 8.28
C THR A 53 -6.96 -3.91 8.23
N PRO A 54 -6.49 -3.19 7.19
CA PRO A 54 -6.87 -1.79 6.98
C PRO A 54 -8.39 -1.64 6.80
N SER A 55 -8.94 -0.51 7.25
CA SER A 55 -10.36 -0.21 7.04
C SER A 55 -10.63 0.07 5.56
N PRO A 56 -11.90 0.00 5.10
CA PRO A 56 -12.24 0.35 3.70
C PRO A 56 -11.75 1.74 3.29
N LEU A 57 -11.78 2.72 4.21
CA LEU A 57 -11.26 4.06 3.96
C LEU A 57 -9.74 4.04 3.74
N ALA A 58 -9.01 3.31 4.57
CA ALA A 58 -7.56 3.18 4.43
C ALA A 58 -7.17 2.45 3.13
N LEU A 59 -7.91 1.40 2.74
CA LEU A 59 -7.71 0.71 1.47
C LEU A 59 -7.87 1.67 0.29
N LYS A 60 -8.89 2.55 0.32
CA LYS A 60 -9.08 3.58 -0.71
C LYS A 60 -7.92 4.59 -0.77
N GLN A 61 -7.33 4.94 0.37
CA GLN A 61 -6.13 5.80 0.39
C GLN A 61 -4.92 5.10 -0.23
N ILE A 62 -4.72 3.82 0.09
CA ILE A 62 -3.66 2.99 -0.50
C ILE A 62 -3.85 2.87 -2.02
N GLU A 63 -5.07 2.62 -2.49
CA GLU A 63 -5.42 2.57 -3.92
C GLU A 63 -5.13 3.89 -4.62
N THR A 64 -5.51 5.01 -4.00
CA THR A 64 -5.24 6.35 -4.53
C THR A 64 -3.74 6.59 -4.67
N LEU A 65 -2.95 6.17 -3.68
CA LEU A 65 -1.49 6.28 -3.73
C LEU A 65 -0.90 5.43 -4.86
N LEU A 66 -1.35 4.19 -5.02
CA LEU A 66 -0.89 3.29 -6.08
C LEU A 66 -1.18 3.88 -7.48
N ASN A 67 -2.37 4.43 -7.68
CA ASN A 67 -2.74 5.07 -8.94
C ASN A 67 -1.83 6.29 -9.23
N GLN A 68 -1.58 7.14 -8.22
CA GLN A 68 -0.66 8.27 -8.35
C GLN A 68 0.75 7.84 -8.73
N LEU A 69 1.25 6.72 -8.20
CA LEU A 69 2.56 6.18 -8.54
C LEU A 69 2.59 5.58 -9.95
N SER A 70 1.50 4.96 -10.40
CA SER A 70 1.39 4.43 -11.75
C SER A 70 1.32 5.52 -12.82
N GLU A 71 0.75 6.68 -12.48
CA GLU A 71 0.64 7.86 -13.36
C GLU A 71 1.91 8.72 -13.34
N SER A 72 2.67 8.69 -12.24
CA SER A 72 3.95 9.39 -12.09
C SER A 72 5.05 8.62 -12.82
N SER A 73 5.36 9.01 -14.05
CA SER A 73 6.40 8.43 -14.90
C SER A 73 7.83 8.71 -14.38
N ASP A 74 8.19 8.22 -13.20
CA ASP A 74 9.58 8.24 -12.71
C ASP A 74 10.30 6.94 -13.15
N PRO A 75 11.35 7.03 -14.00
CA PRO A 75 12.01 5.86 -14.61
C PRO A 75 12.74 4.92 -13.63
N VAL A 76 12.92 5.29 -12.37
CA VAL A 76 13.65 4.47 -11.37
C VAL A 76 12.93 3.14 -11.04
N LEU A 77 11.61 3.05 -11.25
CA LEU A 77 10.84 1.83 -10.93
C LEU A 77 10.75 0.81 -12.07
N ARG A 78 11.25 1.12 -13.27
CA ARG A 78 11.22 0.21 -14.43
C ARG A 78 12.26 -0.91 -14.37
N GLU A 79 13.35 -0.75 -13.61
CA GLU A 79 14.50 -1.66 -13.72
C GLU A 79 14.28 -3.02 -13.04
N HIS A 80 13.35 -3.13 -12.09
CA HIS A 80 13.10 -4.39 -11.37
C HIS A 80 12.08 -5.33 -12.03
N SER A 81 11.40 -4.92 -13.11
CA SER A 81 10.41 -5.74 -13.80
C SER A 81 10.96 -6.52 -15.01
N GLN A 82 12.28 -6.51 -15.24
CA GLN A 82 12.93 -7.24 -16.35
C GLN A 82 13.94 -8.31 -15.91
N ALA A 83 13.97 -8.70 -14.63
CA ALA A 83 14.97 -9.65 -14.11
C ALA A 83 14.42 -10.97 -13.55
N ILE A 84 13.23 -11.43 -13.98
CA ILE A 84 12.78 -12.82 -13.81
C ILE A 84 12.19 -13.35 -15.11
#